data_AF-A0A924RVC3-F1
#
_entry.id   AF-A0A924RVC3-F1
#
_cell.length_a   1.000
_cell.length_b   1.000
_cell.length_c   1.000
_cell.angle_alpha   90.00
_cell.angle_beta   90.00
_cell.angle_gamma   90.00
#
_symmetry.space_group_name_H-M   'P 1'
#
loop_
_entity.id
_entity.type
_entity.pdbx_description
1 polymer ?
#
loop_
_entity_poly.entity_id
_entity_poly.type
_entity_poly.pdbx_seq_one_letter_code
_entity_poly.pdbx_strand_id
1 'polypeptide(L)'
;MAKSLSSLWLKGLRRLGRVQQSQGKKILKSLLPKPARSSPVRRARPRPAAKPVNAATRIRPEVRKRTATALLAGGTWQQYYFSPSGLASTSPVRRMAYWLYLPKSIAQPTAGAKTDASSKPLPLVVMLHGCQQTAADFATATRMNALAERKGFAVLYPQQSASADAHRCWHWFQRRTQQGQGDTGLLAQLMAQVQTRHGLDATRIYVAGLSAGAALAALLALRFPDTIAAIGLHSAPVFGVADSAIAAYRVMQYGAGAAAAEAAQAALDAVPLLSDKAGMPVILLHGQRDAVVRRINLDQLAQQFQIINAGGTTRAEPVHRSYPARSGGRSPRRAWQTSTLYAGRKPQVVRCEITGLGHAWSGGDDSVAFSAREGPDAALMMWHFFTHHRRTPITPGGAPAPTNAAAS
;
A
#
# COMPACT_ATOMS: atom_id res chain seq x y z
N MET A 1 27.76 7.13 -18.91
CA MET A 1 27.94 5.85 -18.20
C MET A 1 26.91 5.73 -17.08
N ALA A 2 25.76 5.09 -17.35
CA ALA A 2 24.63 4.98 -16.40
C ALA A 2 24.15 3.52 -16.28
N LYS A 3 25.08 2.59 -16.05
CA LYS A 3 24.74 1.19 -15.75
C LYS A 3 24.38 1.06 -14.25
N SER A 4 23.09 1.32 -13.97
CA SER A 4 22.24 0.64 -12.97
C SER A 4 22.71 0.57 -11.50
N LEU A 5 22.40 1.64 -10.75
CA LEU A 5 22.25 1.63 -9.28
C LEU A 5 21.02 0.82 -8.81
N SER A 6 20.12 0.44 -9.72
CA SER A 6 19.05 -0.53 -9.45
C SER A 6 19.59 -1.93 -9.09
N SER A 7 20.84 -2.25 -9.44
CA SER A 7 21.48 -3.52 -9.08
C SER A 7 21.77 -3.70 -7.59
N LEU A 8 22.00 -2.62 -6.84
CA LEU A 8 22.19 -2.64 -5.37
C LEU A 8 20.87 -2.98 -4.65
N TRP A 9 19.78 -2.38 -5.11
CA TRP A 9 18.41 -2.65 -4.68
C TRP A 9 17.99 -4.11 -4.96
N LEU A 10 18.37 -4.64 -6.11
CA LEU A 10 18.10 -6.02 -6.55
C LEU A 10 18.81 -7.10 -5.73
N LYS A 11 20.05 -6.88 -5.27
CA LYS A 11 20.81 -7.91 -4.53
C LYS A 11 20.23 -8.19 -3.15
N GLY A 12 19.69 -7.17 -2.47
CA GLY A 12 18.97 -7.32 -1.20
C GLY A 12 17.64 -8.06 -1.37
N LEU A 13 16.79 -7.60 -2.30
CA LEU A 13 15.46 -8.18 -2.57
C LEU A 13 15.53 -9.62 -3.08
N ARG A 14 16.47 -9.95 -4.00
CA ARG A 14 16.61 -11.31 -4.56
C ARG A 14 17.18 -12.32 -3.55
N ARG A 15 18.04 -11.89 -2.62
CA ARG A 15 18.52 -12.78 -1.54
C ARG A 15 17.41 -13.05 -0.52
N LEU A 16 16.59 -12.05 -0.18
CA LEU A 16 15.58 -12.15 0.87
C LEU A 16 14.31 -12.91 0.42
N GLY A 17 13.84 -12.72 -0.82
CA GLY A 17 12.73 -13.50 -1.37
C GLY A 17 13.03 -15.01 -1.46
N ARG A 18 14.30 -15.37 -1.71
CA ARG A 18 14.76 -16.77 -1.68
C ARG A 18 14.86 -17.31 -0.25
N VAL A 19 15.27 -16.49 0.72
CA VAL A 19 15.36 -16.91 2.13
C VAL A 19 13.97 -17.15 2.72
N GLN A 20 12.98 -16.30 2.41
CA GLN A 20 11.59 -16.47 2.87
C GLN A 20 10.92 -17.72 2.27
N GLN A 21 11.21 -18.07 1.00
CA GLN A 21 10.75 -19.35 0.41
C GLN A 21 11.53 -20.59 0.90
N SER A 22 12.79 -20.44 1.29
CA SER A 22 13.64 -21.58 1.67
C SER A 22 13.38 -22.13 3.07
N GLN A 23 12.82 -21.32 3.99
CA GLN A 23 12.51 -21.78 5.35
C GLN A 23 11.32 -22.75 5.38
N GLY A 24 10.33 -22.58 4.50
CA GLY A 24 9.22 -23.55 4.35
C GLY A 24 9.65 -24.90 3.77
N LYS A 25 10.68 -24.93 2.92
CA LYS A 25 11.21 -26.18 2.34
C LYS A 25 12.16 -26.95 3.26
N LYS A 26 12.84 -26.27 4.20
CA LYS A 26 13.78 -26.92 5.14
C LYS A 26 13.06 -27.74 6.21
N ILE A 27 11.87 -27.31 6.64
CA ILE A 27 11.05 -28.02 7.63
C ILE A 27 10.46 -29.32 7.03
N LEU A 28 10.18 -29.34 5.72
CA LEU A 28 9.68 -30.55 5.04
C LEU A 28 10.80 -31.59 4.76
N LYS A 29 12.06 -31.16 4.70
CA LYS A 29 13.21 -32.07 4.49
C LYS A 29 13.75 -32.71 5.77
N SER A 30 13.38 -32.21 6.95
CA SER A 30 13.77 -32.82 8.24
C SER A 30 12.85 -33.97 8.67
N LEU A 31 11.83 -34.32 7.87
CA LEU A 31 10.85 -35.38 8.15
C LEU A 31 11.02 -36.62 7.25
N LEU A 32 12.14 -36.75 6.52
CA LEU A 32 12.43 -37.90 5.67
C LEU A 32 13.67 -38.65 6.19
N PRO A 33 13.64 -39.99 6.26
CA PRO A 33 14.80 -40.78 6.70
C PRO A 33 15.91 -40.74 5.64
N LYS A 34 17.17 -40.71 6.09
CA LYS A 34 18.38 -40.71 5.24
C LYS A 34 18.69 -42.11 4.71
N PRO A 35 19.03 -42.29 3.42
CA PRO A 35 19.73 -43.48 2.96
C PRO A 35 21.25 -43.34 3.11
N ALA A 36 21.92 -44.50 3.18
CA ALA A 36 23.32 -44.72 3.54
C ALA A 36 24.33 -44.28 2.47
N ARG A 37 25.59 -44.15 2.92
CA ARG A 37 26.77 -43.69 2.17
C ARG A 37 27.37 -44.79 1.28
N SER A 38 27.89 -44.40 0.12
CA SER A 38 29.01 -45.06 -0.56
C SER A 38 29.89 -44.02 -1.29
N SER A 39 31.21 -44.20 -1.21
CA SER A 39 32.27 -43.29 -1.72
C SER A 39 32.82 -43.77 -3.09
N PRO A 40 33.92 -43.22 -3.66
CA PRO A 40 33.85 -42.44 -4.91
C PRO A 40 34.62 -43.06 -6.09
N VAL A 41 34.23 -42.74 -7.33
CA VAL A 41 35.06 -42.99 -8.53
C VAL A 41 35.22 -41.71 -9.35
N ARG A 42 36.43 -41.50 -9.86
CA ARG A 42 37.00 -40.24 -10.34
C ARG A 42 37.05 -40.20 -11.88
N ARG A 43 36.42 -39.15 -12.43
CA ARG A 43 36.66 -38.39 -13.69
C ARG A 43 36.74 -39.11 -15.06
N ALA A 44 35.91 -38.63 -15.99
CA ALA A 44 36.34 -38.14 -17.30
C ALA A 44 35.55 -36.89 -17.71
N ARG A 45 36.23 -35.91 -18.33
CA ARG A 45 35.69 -34.62 -18.81
C ARG A 45 35.31 -34.73 -20.29
N PRO A 46 34.16 -34.21 -20.73
CA PRO A 46 34.00 -33.67 -22.08
C PRO A 46 33.72 -32.16 -22.09
N ARG A 47 34.10 -31.53 -23.21
CA ARG A 47 34.01 -30.09 -23.55
C ARG A 47 32.59 -29.50 -23.46
N PRO A 48 32.45 -28.16 -23.34
CA PRO A 48 31.15 -27.54 -23.05
C PRO A 48 30.24 -27.52 -24.28
N ALA A 49 29.12 -28.23 -24.20
CA ALA A 49 27.98 -28.00 -25.09
C ALA A 49 27.22 -26.72 -24.65
N ALA A 50 26.75 -25.96 -25.63
CA ALA A 50 26.03 -24.72 -25.45
C ALA A 50 24.80 -24.90 -24.55
N LYS A 51 24.60 -23.99 -23.59
CA LYS A 51 23.43 -24.01 -22.69
C LYS A 51 22.16 -23.64 -23.47
N PRO A 52 21.10 -24.46 -23.45
CA PRO A 52 19.80 -24.00 -23.90
C PRO A 52 19.25 -22.98 -22.89
N VAL A 53 18.66 -21.93 -23.45
CA VAL A 53 17.96 -20.86 -22.72
C VAL A 53 16.71 -21.47 -22.10
N ASN A 54 16.78 -21.85 -20.81
CA ASN A 54 15.61 -22.37 -20.11
C ASN A 54 14.67 -21.24 -19.71
N ALA A 55 13.65 -21.09 -20.56
CA ALA A 55 12.23 -21.09 -20.24
C ALA A 55 11.82 -20.34 -18.96
N ALA A 56 11.13 -19.23 -19.19
CA ALA A 56 10.24 -18.58 -18.23
C ALA A 56 9.49 -19.63 -17.41
N THR A 57 9.61 -19.54 -16.09
CA THR A 57 8.87 -20.35 -15.12
C THR A 57 7.38 -20.21 -15.41
N ARG A 58 6.80 -21.18 -16.14
CA ARG A 58 5.36 -21.26 -16.37
C ARG A 58 4.69 -21.36 -14.99
N ILE A 59 3.98 -20.31 -14.61
CA ILE A 59 3.09 -20.31 -13.45
C ILE A 59 2.09 -21.45 -13.67
N ARG A 60 1.97 -22.36 -12.69
CA ARG A 60 1.08 -23.52 -12.78
C ARG A 60 -0.36 -23.06 -13.08
N PRO A 61 -1.10 -23.74 -13.98
CA PRO A 61 -2.47 -23.34 -14.37
C PRO A 61 -3.43 -23.14 -13.19
N GLU A 62 -3.24 -23.91 -12.13
CA GLU A 62 -4.06 -23.88 -10.91
C GLU A 62 -3.88 -22.60 -10.08
N VAL A 63 -2.66 -22.04 -10.04
CA VAL A 63 -2.36 -20.75 -9.40
C VAL A 63 -3.03 -19.61 -10.18
N ARG A 64 -3.07 -19.70 -11.52
CA ARG A 64 -3.71 -18.74 -12.42
C ARG A 64 -5.24 -18.75 -12.29
N LYS A 65 -5.86 -19.91 -12.07
CA LYS A 65 -7.30 -20.01 -11.79
C LYS A 65 -7.68 -19.41 -10.42
N ARG A 66 -6.91 -19.71 -9.37
CA ARG A 66 -7.14 -19.14 -8.02
C ARG A 66 -7.02 -17.61 -7.97
N THR A 67 -6.03 -17.05 -8.66
CA THR A 67 -5.84 -15.59 -8.78
C THR A 67 -7.00 -14.92 -9.51
N ALA A 68 -7.48 -15.50 -10.61
CA ALA A 68 -8.63 -14.95 -11.35
C ALA A 68 -9.92 -14.92 -10.51
N THR A 69 -10.21 -15.99 -9.75
CA THR A 69 -11.38 -16.03 -8.85
C THR A 69 -11.25 -15.05 -7.68
N ALA A 70 -10.04 -14.90 -7.12
CA ALA A 70 -9.78 -13.97 -6.01
C ALA A 70 -9.95 -12.50 -6.42
N LEU A 71 -9.67 -12.16 -7.68
CA LEU A 71 -9.80 -10.81 -8.21
C LEU A 71 -11.25 -10.42 -8.49
N LEU A 72 -12.09 -11.38 -8.89
CA LEU A 72 -13.46 -11.10 -9.30
C LEU A 72 -14.42 -10.97 -8.13
N ALA A 73 -14.24 -11.71 -7.02
CA ALA A 73 -15.00 -11.60 -5.76
C ALA A 73 -16.55 -11.43 -5.84
N GLY A 74 -17.18 -11.58 -7.02
CA GLY A 74 -18.58 -11.28 -7.29
C GLY A 74 -18.84 -9.97 -8.06
N GLY A 75 -17.94 -8.99 -7.99
CA GLY A 75 -18.01 -7.69 -8.66
C GLY A 75 -17.32 -7.63 -10.03
N THR A 76 -17.09 -6.42 -10.52
CA THR A 76 -16.34 -6.19 -11.78
C THR A 76 -14.91 -5.78 -11.51
N TRP A 77 -13.98 -6.45 -12.19
CA TRP A 77 -12.56 -6.12 -12.20
C TRP A 77 -12.15 -5.80 -13.63
N GLN A 78 -11.88 -4.52 -13.91
CA GLN A 78 -11.63 -4.06 -15.28
C GLN A 78 -10.37 -3.21 -15.38
N GLN A 79 -9.63 -3.39 -16.47
CA GLN A 79 -8.46 -2.60 -16.80
C GLN A 79 -8.86 -1.39 -17.63
N TYR A 80 -8.25 -0.27 -17.34
CA TYR A 80 -8.42 1.00 -18.04
C TYR A 80 -7.06 1.68 -18.25
N TYR A 81 -7.08 2.76 -19.02
CA TYR A 81 -5.92 3.62 -19.23
C TYR A 81 -6.29 5.06 -18.95
N PHE A 82 -5.46 5.71 -18.14
CA PHE A 82 -5.53 7.12 -17.86
C PHE A 82 -4.52 7.88 -18.70
N SER A 83 -4.95 9.00 -19.26
CA SER A 83 -4.11 9.97 -19.93
C SER A 83 -4.37 11.32 -19.27
N PRO A 84 -3.35 11.98 -18.70
CA PRO A 84 -3.54 13.29 -18.09
C PRO A 84 -3.94 14.32 -19.16
N SER A 85 -4.93 15.14 -18.85
CA SER A 85 -5.32 16.28 -19.69
C SER A 85 -4.40 17.47 -19.38
N GLY A 86 -3.91 18.18 -20.40
CA GLY A 86 -3.25 19.48 -20.22
C GLY A 86 -1.74 19.50 -19.99
N LEU A 87 -1.01 18.38 -20.17
CA LEU A 87 0.44 18.46 -20.33
C LEU A 87 0.76 18.92 -21.77
N ALA A 88 1.48 20.04 -21.89
CA ALA A 88 1.91 20.59 -23.17
C ALA A 88 2.52 19.49 -24.07
N SER A 89 2.15 19.56 -25.35
CA SER A 89 2.29 18.57 -26.44
C SER A 89 3.71 18.09 -26.79
N THR A 90 4.70 18.18 -25.90
CA THR A 90 6.12 17.90 -26.20
C THR A 90 6.67 16.67 -25.48
N SER A 91 5.89 16.01 -24.62
CA SER A 91 6.27 14.71 -24.02
C SER A 91 5.26 13.64 -24.43
N PRO A 92 5.71 12.42 -24.78
CA PRO A 92 4.79 11.32 -25.06
C PRO A 92 3.86 11.16 -23.87
N VAL A 93 2.55 11.32 -24.11
CA VAL A 93 1.51 11.30 -23.07
C VAL A 93 1.72 10.05 -22.22
N ARG A 94 2.08 10.25 -20.95
CA ARG A 94 2.34 9.15 -20.02
C ARG A 94 1.01 8.48 -19.69
N ARG A 95 0.65 7.48 -20.48
CA ARG A 95 -0.51 6.62 -20.21
C ARG A 95 -0.22 5.77 -18.99
N MET A 96 -1.10 5.83 -17.99
CA MET A 96 -1.06 4.95 -16.82
C MET A 96 -2.14 3.88 -16.95
N ALA A 97 -1.75 2.62 -16.90
CA ALA A 97 -2.72 1.54 -16.73
C ALA A 97 -3.25 1.55 -15.30
N TYR A 98 -4.54 1.34 -15.13
CA TYR A 98 -5.14 1.15 -13.81
C TYR A 98 -6.22 0.09 -13.88
N TRP A 99 -6.52 -0.50 -12.72
CA TRP A 99 -7.64 -1.42 -12.56
C TRP A 99 -8.64 -0.84 -11.58
N LEU A 100 -9.91 -1.06 -11.86
CA LEU A 100 -11.00 -0.67 -10.98
C LEU A 100 -11.79 -1.92 -10.58
N TYR A 101 -11.98 -2.08 -9.27
CA TYR A 101 -12.93 -3.01 -8.71
C TYR A 101 -14.20 -2.28 -8.28
N LEU A 102 -15.34 -2.68 -8.81
CA LEU A 102 -16.67 -2.24 -8.35
C LEU A 102 -17.45 -3.44 -7.80
N PRO A 103 -17.96 -3.37 -6.56
CA PRO A 103 -18.76 -4.43 -5.99
C PRO A 103 -20.01 -4.79 -6.81
N LYS A 104 -20.51 -6.01 -6.68
CA LYS A 104 -21.68 -6.48 -7.45
C LYS A 104 -22.91 -5.60 -7.27
N SER A 105 -23.11 -5.06 -6.07
CA SER A 105 -24.22 -4.15 -5.73
C SER A 105 -24.29 -2.90 -6.61
N ILE A 106 -23.20 -2.56 -7.34
CA ILE A 106 -23.13 -1.42 -8.26
C ILE A 106 -22.89 -1.84 -9.70
N ALA A 107 -22.20 -2.97 -9.91
CA ALA A 107 -21.78 -3.40 -11.25
C ALA A 107 -22.93 -3.82 -12.19
N GLN A 108 -24.15 -4.03 -11.68
CA GLN A 108 -25.34 -4.28 -12.49
C GLN A 108 -26.45 -3.28 -12.17
N PRO A 109 -26.59 -2.19 -12.95
CA PRO A 109 -27.91 -1.61 -13.11
C PRO A 109 -28.72 -2.64 -13.91
N THR A 110 -29.61 -3.37 -13.26
CA THR A 110 -30.58 -4.20 -13.99
C THR A 110 -31.30 -3.30 -14.98
N ALA A 111 -31.25 -3.64 -16.27
CA ALA A 111 -31.97 -2.91 -17.30
C ALA A 111 -33.46 -2.84 -16.89
N GLY A 112 -33.94 -1.65 -16.54
CA GLY A 112 -35.31 -1.42 -16.04
C GLY A 112 -35.43 -1.16 -14.53
N ALA A 113 -34.37 -1.28 -13.72
CA ALA A 113 -34.41 -0.73 -12.36
C ALA A 113 -34.27 0.78 -12.44
N LYS A 114 -35.29 1.49 -11.96
CA LYS A 114 -35.16 2.88 -11.55
C LYS A 114 -33.91 2.98 -10.70
N THR A 115 -33.00 3.90 -11.03
CA THR A 115 -31.89 4.25 -10.14
C THR A 115 -32.54 4.70 -8.84
N ASP A 116 -32.58 3.82 -7.84
CA ASP A 116 -33.03 4.20 -6.52
C ASP A 116 -32.09 5.31 -6.06
N ALA A 117 -32.61 6.55 -6.02
CA ALA A 117 -31.92 7.72 -5.49
C ALA A 117 -31.51 7.56 -4.01
N SER A 118 -31.78 6.39 -3.41
CA SER A 118 -31.41 5.97 -2.06
C SER A 118 -30.07 5.22 -1.97
N SER A 119 -29.42 4.82 -3.08
CA SER A 119 -28.12 4.16 -3.00
C SER A 119 -27.02 5.17 -2.65
N LYS A 120 -26.56 5.15 -1.39
CA LYS A 120 -25.48 6.05 -0.93
C LYS A 120 -24.20 5.83 -1.78
N PRO A 121 -23.54 6.91 -2.27
CA PRO A 121 -22.26 6.81 -2.96
C PRO A 121 -21.24 5.96 -2.19
N LEU A 122 -20.48 5.10 -2.90
CA LEU A 122 -19.48 4.24 -2.27
C LEU A 122 -18.20 5.01 -1.93
N PRO A 123 -17.52 4.65 -0.84
CA PRO A 123 -16.13 5.01 -0.63
C PRO A 123 -15.22 4.52 -1.75
N LEU A 124 -14.09 5.20 -1.93
CA LEU A 124 -13.00 4.76 -2.79
C LEU A 124 -11.76 4.44 -1.95
N VAL A 125 -11.19 3.25 -2.13
CA VAL A 125 -9.86 2.92 -1.60
C VAL A 125 -8.88 2.81 -2.76
N VAL A 126 -7.86 3.66 -2.77
CA VAL A 126 -6.77 3.62 -3.75
C VAL A 126 -5.65 2.75 -3.20
N MET A 127 -5.25 1.71 -3.94
CA MET A 127 -4.28 0.71 -3.50
C MET A 127 -3.00 0.79 -4.34
N LEU A 128 -1.93 1.32 -3.75
CA LEU A 128 -0.64 1.55 -4.39
C LEU A 128 0.34 0.40 -4.10
N HIS A 129 0.69 -0.34 -5.15
CA HIS A 129 1.55 -1.51 -5.06
C HIS A 129 3.01 -1.14 -4.70
N GLY A 130 3.74 -2.08 -4.11
CA GLY A 130 5.19 -1.98 -3.94
C GLY A 130 5.94 -2.26 -5.23
N CYS A 131 7.25 -2.01 -5.23
CA CYS A 131 8.07 -2.25 -6.42
C CYS A 131 8.12 -3.75 -6.77
N GLN A 132 8.30 -4.06 -8.05
CA GLN A 132 8.23 -5.38 -8.70
C GLN A 132 6.81 -5.97 -8.78
N GLN A 133 5.85 -5.47 -8.02
CA GLN A 133 4.46 -5.90 -8.09
C GLN A 133 3.73 -5.24 -9.28
N THR A 134 2.61 -5.84 -9.65
CA THR A 134 1.60 -5.28 -10.55
C THR A 134 0.33 -4.95 -9.75
N ALA A 135 -0.63 -4.24 -10.37
CA ALA A 135 -1.95 -4.03 -9.78
C ALA A 135 -2.64 -5.36 -9.43
N ALA A 136 -2.56 -6.35 -10.32
CA ALA A 136 -3.15 -7.67 -10.12
C ALA A 136 -2.46 -8.48 -9.00
N ASP A 137 -1.12 -8.43 -8.92
CA ASP A 137 -0.37 -9.05 -7.82
C ASP A 137 -0.80 -8.45 -6.49
N PHE A 138 -0.91 -7.12 -6.42
CA PHE A 138 -1.25 -6.43 -5.18
C PHE A 138 -2.71 -6.65 -4.76
N ALA A 139 -3.65 -6.62 -5.71
CA ALA A 139 -5.04 -6.96 -5.45
C ALA A 139 -5.20 -8.40 -4.92
N THR A 140 -4.47 -9.36 -5.49
CA THR A 140 -4.45 -10.75 -5.00
C THR A 140 -3.81 -10.83 -3.61
N ALA A 141 -2.63 -10.24 -3.44
CA ALA A 141 -1.87 -10.27 -2.19
C ALA A 141 -2.66 -9.73 -1.01
N THR A 142 -3.35 -8.59 -1.21
CA THR A 142 -4.10 -7.90 -0.15
C THR A 142 -5.51 -8.44 0.06
N ARG A 143 -6.07 -9.15 -0.93
CA ARG A 143 -7.49 -9.59 -0.97
C ARG A 143 -8.48 -8.43 -0.79
N MET A 144 -8.06 -7.22 -1.15
CA MET A 144 -8.86 -6.01 -0.93
C MET A 144 -10.16 -6.03 -1.75
N ASN A 145 -10.19 -6.64 -2.95
CA ASN A 145 -11.43 -6.81 -3.72
C ASN A 145 -12.48 -7.67 -2.98
N ALA A 146 -12.05 -8.74 -2.32
CA ALA A 146 -12.95 -9.58 -1.54
C ALA A 146 -13.48 -8.83 -0.31
N LEU A 147 -12.67 -7.96 0.30
CA LEU A 147 -13.13 -7.10 1.39
C LEU A 147 -14.10 -6.03 0.88
N ALA A 148 -13.79 -5.41 -0.26
CA ALA A 148 -14.60 -4.41 -0.94
C ALA A 148 -16.00 -4.93 -1.28
N GLU A 149 -16.10 -6.16 -1.78
CA GLU A 149 -17.39 -6.81 -2.00
C GLU A 149 -18.21 -6.90 -0.71
N ARG A 150 -17.61 -7.40 0.37
CA ARG A 150 -18.30 -7.62 1.64
C ARG A 150 -18.67 -6.34 2.38
N LYS A 151 -17.95 -5.24 2.13
CA LYS A 151 -18.05 -3.99 2.89
C LYS A 151 -18.59 -2.82 2.10
N GLY A 152 -18.78 -2.97 0.79
CA GLY A 152 -19.35 -1.96 -0.08
C GLY A 152 -18.44 -0.75 -0.26
N PHE A 153 -17.31 -0.93 -0.93
CA PHE A 153 -16.46 0.18 -1.40
C PHE A 153 -15.82 -0.14 -2.75
N ALA A 154 -15.49 0.89 -3.53
CA ALA A 154 -14.74 0.74 -4.78
C ALA A 154 -13.23 0.67 -4.50
N VAL A 155 -12.47 -0.02 -5.36
CA VAL A 155 -11.01 -0.10 -5.23
C VAL A 155 -10.32 0.27 -6.53
N LEU A 156 -9.45 1.28 -6.47
CA LEU A 156 -8.63 1.72 -7.60
C LEU A 156 -7.19 1.23 -7.42
N TYR A 157 -6.64 0.59 -8.45
CA TYR A 157 -5.26 0.09 -8.47
C TYR A 157 -4.49 0.71 -9.65
N PRO A 158 -3.89 1.89 -9.45
CA PRO A 158 -2.95 2.46 -10.41
C PRO A 158 -1.71 1.58 -10.56
N GLN A 159 -1.15 1.49 -11.77
CA GLN A 159 0.05 0.71 -12.03
C GLN A 159 1.18 1.54 -12.63
N GLN A 160 2.34 1.52 -11.98
CA GLN A 160 3.56 2.10 -12.52
C GLN A 160 4.02 1.32 -13.76
N SER A 161 4.32 2.04 -14.85
CA SER A 161 4.80 1.41 -16.09
C SER A 161 6.22 0.88 -15.95
N ALA A 162 6.48 -0.29 -16.54
CA ALA A 162 7.83 -0.83 -16.66
C ALA A 162 8.76 0.05 -17.52
N SER A 163 8.19 0.89 -18.41
CA SER A 163 8.95 1.87 -19.18
C SER A 163 9.35 3.10 -18.35
N ALA A 164 8.56 3.45 -17.34
CA ALA A 164 8.88 4.55 -16.42
C ALA A 164 9.90 4.10 -15.36
N ASP A 165 9.79 2.85 -14.91
CA ASP A 165 10.75 2.21 -14.02
C ASP A 165 10.79 0.71 -14.30
N ALA A 166 11.96 0.14 -14.61
CA ALA A 166 12.09 -1.28 -14.96
C ALA A 166 11.64 -2.24 -13.84
N HIS A 167 11.54 -1.74 -12.61
CA HIS A 167 11.02 -2.46 -11.45
C HIS A 167 9.62 -2.01 -11.06
N ARG A 168 8.92 -1.21 -11.87
CA ARG A 168 7.61 -0.63 -11.55
C ARG A 168 7.61 0.04 -10.18
N CYS A 169 8.72 0.67 -9.82
CA CYS A 169 8.87 1.33 -8.53
C CYS A 169 8.34 2.76 -8.63
N TRP A 170 7.64 3.22 -7.59
CA TRP A 170 7.21 4.62 -7.48
C TRP A 170 8.40 5.48 -7.08
N HIS A 171 8.59 6.62 -7.76
CA HIS A 171 9.73 7.51 -7.49
C HIS A 171 9.38 8.55 -6.41
N TRP A 172 9.02 8.07 -5.22
CA TRP A 172 8.59 8.89 -4.08
C TRP A 172 9.67 9.88 -3.59
N PHE A 173 10.95 9.59 -3.82
CA PHE A 173 12.06 10.48 -3.44
C PHE A 173 12.29 11.62 -4.44
N GLN A 174 11.68 11.60 -5.63
CA GLN A 174 11.88 12.69 -6.59
C GLN A 174 11.18 13.96 -6.09
N ARG A 175 11.89 15.09 -6.18
CA ARG A 175 11.37 16.39 -5.72
C ARG A 175 10.01 16.74 -6.33
N ARG A 176 9.81 16.49 -7.63
CA ARG A 176 8.52 16.71 -8.30
C ARG A 176 7.38 15.91 -7.65
N THR A 177 7.60 14.61 -7.40
CA THR A 177 6.64 13.74 -6.71
C THR A 177 6.33 14.26 -5.30
N GLN A 178 7.37 14.67 -4.56
CA GLN A 178 7.21 15.24 -3.21
C GLN A 178 6.50 16.59 -3.19
N GLN A 179 6.49 17.33 -4.29
CA GLN A 179 5.82 18.63 -4.45
C GLN A 179 4.41 18.50 -5.05
N GLY A 180 3.83 17.30 -5.10
CA GLY A 180 2.49 17.09 -5.65
C GLY A 180 2.42 17.02 -7.18
N GLN A 181 3.56 17.03 -7.86
CA GLN A 181 3.68 16.82 -9.30
C GLN A 181 4.04 15.35 -9.59
N GLY A 182 4.49 15.03 -10.80
CA GLY A 182 4.96 13.69 -11.16
C GLY A 182 3.90 12.62 -10.94
N ASP A 183 4.29 11.52 -10.28
CA ASP A 183 3.36 10.42 -9.96
C ASP A 183 2.20 10.89 -9.06
N THR A 184 2.44 11.79 -8.12
CA THR A 184 1.44 12.30 -7.18
C THR A 184 0.35 13.10 -7.89
N GLY A 185 0.73 14.06 -8.74
CA GLY A 185 -0.24 14.87 -9.49
C GLY A 185 -1.03 14.05 -10.50
N LEU A 186 -0.37 13.06 -11.12
CA LEU A 186 -1.03 12.15 -12.06
C LEU A 186 -2.08 11.27 -11.36
N LEU A 187 -1.78 10.79 -10.14
CA LEU A 187 -2.73 10.03 -9.32
C LEU A 187 -3.90 10.88 -8.84
N ALA A 188 -3.67 12.13 -8.44
CA ALA A 188 -4.74 13.04 -8.03
C ALA A 188 -5.78 13.24 -9.15
N GLN A 189 -5.32 13.47 -10.39
CA GLN A 189 -6.21 13.61 -11.55
C GLN A 189 -6.98 12.30 -11.85
N LEU A 190 -6.29 11.15 -11.79
CA LEU A 190 -6.93 9.84 -11.97
C LEU A 190 -8.02 9.61 -10.92
N MET A 191 -7.75 9.90 -9.65
CA MET A 191 -8.71 9.76 -8.56
C MET A 191 -9.94 10.62 -8.77
N ALA A 192 -9.76 11.89 -9.14
CA ALA A 192 -10.87 12.79 -9.45
C ALA A 192 -11.71 12.27 -10.63
N GLN A 193 -11.07 11.81 -11.72
CA GLN A 193 -11.79 11.27 -12.86
C GLN A 193 -12.59 10.01 -12.51
N VAL A 194 -12.00 9.08 -11.76
CA VAL A 194 -12.67 7.84 -11.32
C VAL A 194 -13.81 8.16 -10.37
N GLN A 195 -13.60 9.06 -9.41
CA GLN A 195 -14.62 9.50 -8.47
C GLN A 195 -15.83 10.09 -9.21
N THR A 196 -15.60 11.01 -10.13
CA THR A 196 -16.68 11.69 -10.88
C THR A 196 -17.39 10.71 -11.82
N ARG A 197 -16.64 9.92 -12.59
CA ARG A 197 -17.20 8.99 -13.58
C ARG A 197 -18.10 7.92 -12.96
N HIS A 198 -17.82 7.51 -11.73
CA HIS A 198 -18.56 6.46 -11.03
C HIS A 198 -19.43 6.97 -9.88
N GLY A 199 -19.56 8.29 -9.71
CA GLY A 199 -20.39 8.88 -8.65
C GLY A 199 -19.98 8.44 -7.25
N LEU A 200 -18.68 8.31 -6.98
CA LEU A 200 -18.16 7.84 -5.69
C LEU A 200 -18.21 8.95 -4.63
N ASP A 201 -18.28 8.56 -3.35
CA ASP A 201 -18.36 9.49 -2.22
C ASP A 201 -17.05 10.29 -2.09
N ALA A 202 -17.09 11.55 -2.49
CA ALA A 202 -15.95 12.46 -2.41
C ALA A 202 -15.46 12.72 -0.97
N THR A 203 -16.29 12.47 0.04
CA THR A 203 -15.90 12.62 1.46
C THR A 203 -15.16 11.39 2.00
N ARG A 204 -15.16 10.27 1.26
CA ARG A 204 -14.61 8.97 1.68
C ARG A 204 -13.67 8.39 0.62
N ILE A 205 -12.63 9.15 0.30
CA ILE A 205 -11.50 8.67 -0.49
C ILE A 205 -10.34 8.36 0.46
N TYR A 206 -9.84 7.14 0.39
CA TYR A 206 -8.74 6.65 1.21
C TYR A 206 -7.62 6.15 0.31
N VAL A 207 -6.37 6.25 0.79
CA VAL A 207 -5.21 5.76 0.05
C VAL A 207 -4.40 4.82 0.92
N ALA A 208 -4.06 3.66 0.40
CA ALA A 208 -3.23 2.69 1.08
C ALA A 208 -2.16 2.11 0.15
N GLY A 209 -1.09 1.59 0.73
CA GLY A 209 -0.04 0.96 -0.06
C GLY A 209 0.95 0.14 0.75
N LEU A 210 1.88 -0.46 0.02
CA LEU A 210 3.02 -1.20 0.56
C LEU A 210 4.33 -0.58 0.07
N SER A 211 5.33 -0.45 0.94
CA SER A 211 6.69 -0.05 0.55
C SER A 211 6.72 1.31 -0.18
N ALA A 212 7.31 1.39 -1.37
CA ALA A 212 7.27 2.60 -2.20
C ALA A 212 5.85 3.10 -2.52
N GLY A 213 4.85 2.21 -2.62
CA GLY A 213 3.45 2.59 -2.79
C GLY A 213 2.88 3.24 -1.52
N ALA A 214 3.31 2.78 -0.35
CA ALA A 214 2.96 3.43 0.92
C ALA A 214 3.65 4.79 1.07
N ALA A 215 4.91 4.93 0.63
CA ALA A 215 5.58 6.22 0.57
C ALA A 215 4.82 7.21 -0.32
N LEU A 216 4.38 6.77 -1.51
CA LEU A 216 3.60 7.59 -2.43
C LEU A 216 2.21 7.93 -1.85
N ALA A 217 1.56 7.00 -1.15
CA ALA A 217 0.30 7.26 -0.47
C ALA A 217 0.41 8.39 0.57
N ALA A 218 1.50 8.41 1.34
CA ALA A 218 1.78 9.50 2.28
C ALA A 218 1.93 10.85 1.56
N LEU A 219 2.77 10.91 0.52
CA LEU A 219 3.00 12.15 -0.24
C LEU A 219 1.73 12.66 -0.92
N LEU A 220 0.91 11.76 -1.46
CA LEU A 220 -0.37 12.08 -2.09
C LEU A 220 -1.33 12.71 -1.09
N ALA A 221 -1.50 12.12 0.09
CA ALA A 221 -2.38 12.67 1.11
C ALA A 221 -1.88 13.99 1.69
N LEU A 222 -0.57 14.18 1.84
CA LEU A 222 0.00 15.44 2.32
C LEU A 222 -0.12 16.57 1.30
N ARG A 223 -0.25 16.27 0.00
CA ARG A 223 -0.39 17.28 -1.06
C ARG A 223 -1.83 17.55 -1.49
N PHE A 224 -2.70 16.57 -1.30
CA PHE A 224 -4.13 16.68 -1.62
C PHE A 224 -4.98 16.33 -0.38
N PRO A 225 -4.77 17.05 0.75
CA PRO A 225 -5.45 16.72 1.99
C PRO A 225 -6.95 16.95 1.89
N ASP A 226 -7.41 17.92 1.10
CA ASP A 226 -8.81 18.19 0.76
C ASP A 226 -9.54 16.97 0.17
N THR A 227 -8.83 16.18 -0.62
CA THR A 227 -9.36 15.01 -1.33
C THR A 227 -9.36 13.75 -0.47
N ILE A 228 -8.34 13.55 0.38
CA ILE A 228 -8.08 12.26 1.05
C ILE A 228 -8.48 12.30 2.52
N ALA A 229 -9.38 11.41 2.93
CA ALA A 229 -9.92 11.36 4.28
C ALA A 229 -9.01 10.68 5.30
N ALA A 230 -8.26 9.65 4.89
CA ALA A 230 -7.32 8.90 5.72
C ALA A 230 -6.41 8.01 4.86
N ILE A 231 -5.28 7.58 5.43
CA ILE A 231 -4.31 6.73 4.75
C ILE A 231 -3.87 5.50 5.56
N GLY A 232 -3.51 4.44 4.84
CA GLY A 232 -3.02 3.16 5.39
C GLY A 232 -1.67 2.77 4.82
N LEU A 233 -0.61 2.83 5.63
CA LEU A 233 0.75 2.68 5.16
C LEU A 233 1.37 1.38 5.70
N HIS A 234 1.67 0.44 4.81
CA HIS A 234 2.37 -0.78 5.18
C HIS A 234 3.84 -0.72 4.78
N SER A 235 4.77 -0.99 5.71
CA SER A 235 6.21 -1.02 5.46
C SER A 235 6.74 0.24 4.76
N ALA A 236 6.25 1.42 5.14
CA ALA A 236 6.60 2.69 4.50
C ALA A 236 7.91 3.27 5.04
N PRO A 237 8.76 3.88 4.19
CA PRO A 237 9.83 4.76 4.65
C PRO A 237 9.28 6.10 5.14
N VAL A 238 10.10 6.84 5.90
CA VAL A 238 9.81 8.25 6.23
C VAL A 238 9.79 9.11 4.96
N PHE A 239 8.94 10.13 4.93
CA PHE A 239 8.79 11.03 3.79
C PHE A 239 9.63 12.31 3.95
N GLY A 240 9.84 13.03 2.84
CA GLY A 240 10.36 14.41 2.86
C GLY A 240 11.87 14.57 2.95
N VAL A 241 12.62 13.48 3.19
CA VAL A 241 14.08 13.56 3.46
C VAL A 241 14.93 13.11 2.28
N ALA A 242 14.49 12.09 1.53
CA ALA A 242 15.24 11.58 0.40
C ALA A 242 15.00 12.40 -0.86
N ASP A 243 16.07 12.76 -1.58
CA ASP A 243 16.03 13.52 -2.85
C ASP A 243 16.57 12.72 -4.05
N SER A 244 17.11 11.52 -3.78
CA SER A 244 17.81 10.67 -4.73
C SER A 244 17.62 9.20 -4.37
N ALA A 245 17.91 8.29 -5.31
CA ALA A 245 17.77 6.86 -5.06
C ALA A 245 18.70 6.35 -3.94
N ILE A 246 19.88 6.96 -3.79
CA ILE A 246 20.84 6.62 -2.72
C ILE A 246 20.32 7.14 -1.38
N ALA A 247 19.85 8.38 -1.32
CA ALA A 247 19.23 8.92 -0.11
C ALA A 247 17.99 8.13 0.30
N ALA A 248 17.16 7.73 -0.67
CA ALA A 248 16.00 6.87 -0.45
C ALA A 248 16.39 5.53 0.17
N TYR A 249 17.45 4.90 -0.34
CA TYR A 249 18.00 3.68 0.26
C TYR A 249 18.51 3.90 1.68
N ARG A 250 19.24 5.00 1.94
CA ARG A 250 19.71 5.31 3.29
C ARG A 250 18.54 5.49 4.26
N VAL A 251 17.50 6.22 3.86
CA VAL A 251 16.27 6.39 4.63
C VAL A 251 15.63 5.03 4.95
N MET A 252 15.44 4.17 3.94
CA MET A 252 14.87 2.84 4.15
C MET A 252 15.69 1.99 5.14
N GLN A 253 17.01 2.12 5.14
CA GLN A 253 17.89 1.32 5.99
C GLN A 253 18.13 1.89 7.38
N TYR A 254 18.14 3.22 7.54
CA TYR A 254 18.61 3.89 8.76
C TYR A 254 17.61 4.90 9.33
N GLY A 255 16.51 5.16 8.63
CA GLY A 255 15.62 6.29 8.93
C GLY A 255 16.29 7.63 8.58
N ALA A 256 15.70 8.71 9.09
CA ALA A 256 16.15 10.09 8.89
C ALA A 256 16.62 10.80 10.18
N GLY A 257 16.43 10.19 11.36
CA GLY A 257 16.81 10.83 12.63
C GLY A 257 16.03 12.12 12.86
N ALA A 258 16.70 13.18 13.31
CA ALA A 258 16.08 14.49 13.58
C ALA A 258 15.40 15.10 12.33
N ALA A 259 15.95 14.85 11.14
CA ALA A 259 15.38 15.36 9.87
C ALA A 259 13.97 14.81 9.58
N ALA A 260 13.54 13.72 10.23
CA ALA A 260 12.16 13.23 10.10
C ALA A 260 11.15 14.27 10.62
N ALA A 261 11.41 14.86 11.79
CA ALA A 261 10.52 15.85 12.40
C ALA A 261 10.51 17.16 11.60
N GLU A 262 11.67 17.61 11.13
CA GLU A 262 11.80 18.79 10.25
C GLU A 262 11.00 18.61 8.96
N ALA A 263 11.06 17.42 8.35
CA ALA A 263 10.29 17.12 7.15
C ALA A 263 8.76 17.12 7.39
N ALA A 264 8.30 16.78 8.59
CA ALA A 264 6.88 16.89 8.95
C ALA A 264 6.45 18.35 9.11
N GLN A 265 7.29 19.18 9.76
CA GLN A 265 7.03 20.61 9.89
C GLN A 265 6.99 21.28 8.50
N ALA A 266 7.96 20.98 7.64
CA ALA A 266 7.97 21.50 6.27
C ALA A 266 6.74 21.06 5.45
N ALA A 267 6.14 19.90 5.76
CA ALA A 267 4.89 19.48 5.13
C ALA A 267 3.69 20.32 5.59
N LEU A 268 3.61 20.66 6.88
CA LEU A 268 2.61 21.57 7.44
C LEU A 268 2.73 22.97 6.87
N ASP A 269 3.95 23.51 6.83
CA ASP A 269 4.23 24.86 6.33
C ASP A 269 3.87 24.99 4.84
N ALA A 270 4.10 23.94 4.07
CA ALA A 270 3.80 23.92 2.64
C ALA A 270 2.30 23.80 2.32
N VAL A 271 1.47 23.30 3.25
CA VAL A 271 0.05 23.01 3.01
C VAL A 271 -0.78 23.43 4.23
N PRO A 272 -1.23 24.70 4.30
CA PRO A 272 -1.97 25.22 5.45
C PRO A 272 -3.22 24.42 5.85
N LEU A 273 -3.88 23.78 4.88
CA LEU A 273 -5.02 22.88 5.10
C LEU A 273 -4.73 21.69 6.04
N LEU A 274 -3.46 21.31 6.22
CA LEU A 274 -3.08 20.29 7.20
C LEU A 274 -3.06 20.85 8.63
N SER A 275 -2.67 22.12 8.79
CA SER A 275 -2.46 22.82 10.06
C SER A 275 -3.76 23.29 10.73
N ASP A 276 -4.80 23.61 9.96
CA ASP A 276 -6.10 24.11 10.46
C ASP A 276 -7.02 22.98 10.99
N LYS A 277 -6.47 22.14 11.89
CA LYS A 277 -7.14 21.04 12.63
C LYS A 277 -7.58 19.82 11.82
N ALA A 278 -7.35 19.80 10.51
CA ALA A 278 -7.75 18.65 9.68
C ALA A 278 -6.76 17.47 9.78
N GLY A 279 -5.46 17.77 9.93
CA GLY A 279 -4.39 16.77 9.98
C GLY A 279 -4.42 15.82 8.78
N MET A 280 -3.80 14.66 8.96
CA MET A 280 -3.94 13.53 8.03
C MET A 280 -3.97 12.22 8.82
N PRO A 281 -5.17 11.66 9.08
CA PRO A 281 -5.31 10.43 9.85
C PRO A 281 -4.62 9.26 9.16
N VAL A 282 -3.85 8.49 9.93
CA VAL A 282 -3.03 7.39 9.42
C VAL A 282 -3.09 6.13 10.29
N ILE A 283 -3.08 4.98 9.62
CA ILE A 283 -2.72 3.69 10.20
C ILE A 283 -1.44 3.17 9.55
N LEU A 284 -0.43 2.90 10.37
CA LEU A 284 0.88 2.40 10.01
C LEU A 284 0.98 0.93 10.41
N LEU A 285 1.36 0.05 9.49
CA LEU A 285 1.66 -1.35 9.78
C LEU A 285 3.08 -1.68 9.34
N HIS A 286 3.85 -2.35 10.20
CA HIS A 286 5.23 -2.70 9.88
C HIS A 286 5.65 -4.04 10.46
N GLY A 287 6.44 -4.80 9.69
CA GLY A 287 7.04 -6.03 10.18
C GLY A 287 8.26 -5.76 11.06
N GLN A 288 8.31 -6.37 12.24
CA GLN A 288 9.44 -6.24 13.16
C GLN A 288 10.79 -6.67 12.53
N ARG A 289 10.76 -7.62 11.59
CA ARG A 289 11.93 -8.17 10.89
C ARG A 289 12.03 -7.67 9.45
N ASP A 290 11.42 -6.54 9.12
CA ASP A 290 11.54 -5.93 7.81
C ASP A 290 12.99 -5.49 7.54
N ALA A 291 13.63 -6.15 6.57
CA ALA A 291 15.02 -5.93 6.19
C ALA A 291 15.17 -5.04 4.94
N VAL A 292 14.05 -4.60 4.36
CA VAL A 292 14.02 -3.74 3.16
C VAL A 292 13.73 -2.31 3.57
N VAL A 293 12.68 -2.10 4.36
CA VAL A 293 12.41 -0.83 5.03
C VAL A 293 12.49 -1.13 6.51
N ARG A 294 13.60 -0.77 7.14
CA ARG A 294 13.85 -1.15 8.53
C ARG A 294 12.86 -0.50 9.48
N ARG A 295 12.55 -1.23 10.56
CA ARG A 295 11.60 -0.88 11.62
C ARG A 295 11.77 0.54 12.18
N ILE A 296 12.96 1.13 12.15
CA ILE A 296 13.18 2.53 12.56
C ILE A 296 12.27 3.53 11.80
N ASN A 297 11.92 3.22 10.55
CA ASN A 297 11.00 4.04 9.77
C ASN A 297 9.58 4.03 10.36
N LEU A 298 9.11 2.94 10.98
CA LEU A 298 7.80 2.91 11.63
C LEU A 298 7.71 3.96 12.74
N ASP A 299 8.74 4.06 13.58
CA ASP A 299 8.74 4.97 14.72
C ASP A 299 8.84 6.42 14.27
N GLN A 300 9.75 6.71 13.35
CA GLN A 300 9.92 8.07 12.82
C GLN A 300 8.71 8.50 11.98
N LEU A 301 8.09 7.61 11.21
CA LEU A 301 6.88 7.94 10.47
C LEU A 301 5.69 8.16 11.41
N ALA A 302 5.60 7.40 12.51
CA ALA A 302 4.61 7.67 13.56
C ALA A 302 4.83 9.06 14.19
N GLN A 303 6.08 9.45 14.44
CA GLN A 303 6.43 10.80 14.92
C GLN A 303 6.06 11.88 13.89
N GLN A 304 6.31 11.66 12.59
CA GLN A 304 5.92 12.61 11.54
C GLN A 304 4.40 12.85 11.56
N PHE A 305 3.60 11.78 11.62
CA PHE A 305 2.15 11.93 11.65
C PHE A 305 1.61 12.39 13.01
N GLN A 306 2.34 12.21 14.10
CA GLN A 306 2.04 12.87 15.38
C GLN A 306 2.13 14.39 15.24
N ILE A 307 3.21 14.89 14.64
CA ILE A 307 3.40 16.32 14.37
C ILE A 307 2.27 16.84 13.46
N ILE A 308 2.00 16.15 12.35
CA ILE A 308 0.96 16.55 11.40
C ILE A 308 -0.44 16.61 12.03
N ASN A 309 -0.75 15.70 12.97
CA ASN A 309 -2.08 15.62 13.58
C ASN A 309 -2.18 16.33 14.95
N ALA A 310 -1.12 17.00 15.41
CA ALA A 310 -1.03 17.56 16.76
C ALA A 310 -2.19 18.51 17.10
N GLY A 311 -2.60 19.37 16.15
CA GLY A 311 -3.70 20.32 16.35
C GLY A 311 -5.10 19.69 16.45
N GLY A 312 -5.25 18.41 16.11
CA GLY A 312 -6.52 17.68 16.16
C GLY A 312 -6.59 16.60 17.24
N THR A 313 -5.46 16.19 17.82
CA THR A 313 -5.43 15.16 18.87
C THR A 313 -5.82 15.71 20.23
N THR A 314 -6.68 14.99 20.95
CA THR A 314 -7.14 15.41 22.29
C THR A 314 -6.37 14.73 23.41
N ARG A 315 -5.62 13.65 23.11
CA ARG A 315 -4.86 12.89 24.09
C ARG A 315 -3.38 13.01 23.76
N ALA A 316 -2.59 13.44 24.75
CA ALA A 316 -1.13 13.53 24.63
C ALA A 316 -0.49 12.14 24.47
N GLU A 317 -0.93 11.17 25.28
CA GLU A 317 -0.34 9.83 25.31
C GLU A 317 -1.11 8.78 24.49
N PRO A 318 -0.44 7.96 23.67
CA PRO A 318 -1.09 6.87 22.94
C PRO A 318 -1.70 5.80 23.84
N VAL A 319 -2.76 5.14 23.36
CA VAL A 319 -3.30 3.92 23.96
C VAL A 319 -2.58 2.71 23.37
N HIS A 320 -1.94 1.92 24.24
CA HIS A 320 -1.23 0.72 23.85
C HIS A 320 -2.11 -0.54 24.00
N ARG A 321 -2.02 -1.44 23.02
CA ARG A 321 -2.65 -2.78 23.09
C ARG A 321 -1.70 -3.83 22.54
N SER A 322 -1.67 -4.98 23.21
CA SER A 322 -0.91 -6.15 22.80
C SER A 322 -1.87 -7.27 22.41
N TYR A 323 -1.58 -7.90 21.27
CA TYR A 323 -2.38 -8.98 20.73
C TYR A 323 -1.49 -10.22 20.63
N PRO A 324 -1.74 -11.26 21.44
CA PRO A 324 -0.90 -12.45 21.44
C PRO A 324 -1.06 -13.24 20.13
N ALA A 325 0.01 -13.94 19.78
CA ALA A 325 0.02 -14.87 18.67
C ALA A 325 -1.06 -15.94 18.87
N ARG A 326 -1.61 -16.43 17.76
CA ARG A 326 -2.49 -17.59 17.78
C ARG A 326 -1.91 -18.66 16.87
N SER A 327 -1.41 -19.72 17.51
CA SER A 327 -0.90 -20.91 16.86
C SER A 327 -2.04 -21.93 16.73
N GLY A 328 -2.11 -22.64 15.60
CA GLY A 328 -3.13 -23.65 15.35
C GLY A 328 -4.53 -23.11 15.00
N GLY A 329 -5.39 -24.00 14.50
CA GLY A 329 -6.75 -23.68 14.05
C GLY A 329 -6.82 -23.03 12.65
N ARG A 330 -8.03 -22.66 12.22
CA ARG A 330 -8.32 -22.24 10.83
C ARG A 330 -7.72 -20.88 10.41
N SER A 331 -7.26 -20.04 11.35
CA SER A 331 -6.74 -18.68 11.03
C SER A 331 -5.53 -18.27 11.90
N PRO A 332 -4.35 -18.89 11.71
CA PRO A 332 -3.15 -18.53 12.48
C PRO A 332 -2.79 -17.06 12.30
N ARG A 333 -2.25 -16.45 13.37
CA ARG A 333 -1.80 -15.05 13.34
C ARG A 333 -0.56 -14.84 14.21
N ARG A 334 0.29 -13.90 13.80
CA ARG A 334 1.44 -13.46 14.59
C ARG A 334 0.95 -12.65 15.80
N ALA A 335 1.83 -12.44 16.77
CA ALA A 335 1.59 -11.41 17.76
C ALA A 335 1.78 -10.03 17.12
N TRP A 336 1.01 -9.03 17.55
CA TRP A 336 1.24 -7.65 17.16
C TRP A 336 0.91 -6.71 18.30
N GLN A 337 1.43 -5.49 18.21
CA GLN A 337 1.17 -4.43 19.17
C GLN A 337 0.66 -3.21 18.44
N THR A 338 -0.27 -2.48 19.04
CA THR A 338 -0.74 -1.20 18.55
C THR A 338 -0.49 -0.10 19.56
N SER A 339 -0.19 1.09 19.06
CA SER A 339 -0.14 2.35 19.80
C SER A 339 -1.03 3.35 19.05
N THR A 340 -2.07 3.86 19.70
CA THR A 340 -3.07 4.70 19.02
C THR A 340 -3.26 6.04 19.72
N LEU A 341 -3.04 7.12 18.97
CA LEU A 341 -3.46 8.46 19.37
C LEU A 341 -4.87 8.77 18.87
N TYR A 342 -5.64 9.50 19.67
CA TYR A 342 -7.04 9.77 19.44
C TYR A 342 -7.37 11.26 19.45
N ALA A 343 -8.40 11.62 18.69
CA ALA A 343 -9.17 12.85 18.83
C ALA A 343 -10.57 12.47 19.35
N GLY A 344 -10.83 12.68 20.63
CA GLY A 344 -11.98 12.10 21.32
C GLY A 344 -11.98 10.57 21.18
N ARG A 345 -12.99 10.02 20.51
CA ARG A 345 -13.11 8.58 20.22
C ARG A 345 -12.54 8.16 18.86
N LYS A 346 -12.12 9.13 18.03
CA LYS A 346 -11.67 8.90 16.65
C LYS A 346 -10.16 8.64 16.63
N PRO A 347 -9.69 7.46 16.17
CA PRO A 347 -8.25 7.19 16.07
C PRO A 347 -7.63 8.12 15.04
N GLN A 348 -6.47 8.73 15.32
CA GLN A 348 -5.79 9.66 14.40
C GLN A 348 -4.48 9.08 13.88
N VAL A 349 -3.66 8.52 14.77
CA VAL A 349 -2.40 7.88 14.42
C VAL A 349 -2.38 6.51 15.06
N VAL A 350 -2.50 5.46 14.25
CA VAL A 350 -2.40 4.07 14.69
C VAL A 350 -1.05 3.52 14.23
N ARG A 351 -0.15 3.21 15.16
CA ARG A 351 1.09 2.48 14.89
C ARG A 351 0.90 1.00 15.21
N CYS A 352 1.11 0.11 14.25
CA CYS A 352 1.01 -1.35 14.40
C CYS A 352 2.33 -2.04 14.06
N GLU A 353 2.92 -2.74 15.03
CA GLU A 353 4.14 -3.51 14.84
C GLU A 353 3.84 -5.01 14.91
N ILE A 354 4.24 -5.76 13.88
CA ILE A 354 3.88 -7.18 13.71
C ILE A 354 5.09 -8.06 13.94
N THR A 355 5.01 -8.93 14.95
CA THR A 355 6.12 -9.74 15.43
C THR A 355 6.58 -10.74 14.37
N GLY A 356 7.88 -10.75 14.09
CA GLY A 356 8.50 -11.70 13.17
C GLY A 356 8.14 -11.55 11.69
N LEU A 357 7.27 -10.61 11.32
CA LEU A 357 6.95 -10.31 9.91
C LEU A 357 8.12 -9.58 9.24
N GLY A 358 8.42 -9.95 7.99
CA GLY A 358 9.42 -9.28 7.14
C GLY A 358 8.80 -8.18 6.26
N HIS A 359 9.38 -7.94 5.08
CA HIS A 359 8.84 -6.99 4.10
C HIS A 359 7.67 -7.60 3.30
N ALA A 360 6.50 -7.68 3.92
CA ALA A 360 5.33 -8.30 3.31
C ALA A 360 4.03 -7.75 3.91
N TRP A 361 2.98 -7.71 3.10
CA TRP A 361 1.61 -7.44 3.54
C TRP A 361 1.11 -8.53 4.51
N SER A 362 0.59 -8.17 5.68
CA SER A 362 0.12 -9.13 6.68
C SER A 362 -1.33 -9.59 6.47
N GLY A 363 -1.59 -10.86 6.78
CA GLY A 363 -2.93 -11.48 6.66
C GLY A 363 -3.42 -11.68 5.21
N GLY A 364 -2.51 -11.59 4.25
CA GLY A 364 -2.80 -11.68 2.82
C GLY A 364 -2.73 -13.08 2.24
N ASP A 365 -2.51 -13.16 0.93
CA ASP A 365 -2.26 -14.40 0.20
C ASP A 365 -0.76 -14.68 0.02
N ASP A 366 -0.22 -15.65 0.76
CA ASP A 366 1.19 -16.04 0.77
C ASP A 366 1.66 -16.78 -0.50
N SER A 367 0.75 -17.09 -1.43
CA SER A 367 1.14 -17.58 -2.76
C SER A 367 1.70 -16.47 -3.66
N VAL A 368 1.50 -15.19 -3.28
CA VAL A 368 1.99 -14.01 -3.99
C VAL A 368 3.18 -13.41 -3.24
N ALA A 369 4.17 -12.91 -4.01
CA ALA A 369 5.33 -12.25 -3.43
C ALA A 369 4.94 -11.02 -2.59
N PHE A 370 5.74 -10.74 -1.55
CA PHE A 370 5.53 -9.63 -0.62
C PHE A 370 4.19 -9.70 0.14
N SER A 371 3.69 -10.91 0.39
CA SER A 371 2.51 -11.15 1.19
C SER A 371 2.76 -12.30 2.17
N ALA A 372 2.14 -12.22 3.35
CA ALA A 372 2.21 -13.21 4.40
C ALA A 372 0.80 -13.57 4.85
N ARG A 373 0.52 -14.86 4.94
CA ARG A 373 -0.78 -15.37 5.36
C ARG A 373 -1.05 -15.14 6.84
N GLU A 374 -0.02 -15.22 7.69
CA GLU A 374 -0.23 -14.97 9.11
C GLU A 374 -0.55 -13.50 9.37
N GLY A 375 -1.65 -13.28 10.08
CA GLY A 375 -2.16 -11.95 10.39
C GLY A 375 -1.29 -11.12 11.35
N PRO A 376 -1.75 -9.90 11.67
CA PRO A 376 -3.13 -9.43 11.52
C PRO A 376 -3.55 -9.13 10.06
N ASP A 377 -4.86 -9.14 9.78
CA ASP A 377 -5.40 -8.78 8.46
C ASP A 377 -5.29 -7.26 8.25
N ALA A 378 -4.25 -6.85 7.52
CA ALA A 378 -3.96 -5.44 7.29
C ALA A 378 -5.09 -4.73 6.52
N ALA A 379 -5.71 -5.40 5.53
CA ALA A 379 -6.79 -4.81 4.75
C ALA A 379 -8.01 -4.51 5.62
N LEU A 380 -8.38 -5.46 6.49
CA LEU A 380 -9.49 -5.29 7.43
C LEU A 380 -9.19 -4.22 8.48
N MET A 381 -7.97 -4.19 9.05
CA MET A 381 -7.56 -3.15 10.00
C MET A 381 -7.62 -1.75 9.37
N MET A 382 -7.10 -1.60 8.15
CA MET A 382 -7.15 -0.33 7.42
C MET A 382 -8.60 0.09 7.15
N TRP A 383 -9.45 -0.83 6.69
CA TRP A 383 -10.86 -0.52 6.48
C TRP A 383 -11.57 -0.06 7.76
N HIS A 384 -11.39 -0.78 8.86
CA HIS A 384 -11.95 -0.36 10.16
C HIS A 384 -11.49 1.03 10.55
N PHE A 385 -10.20 1.33 10.40
CA PHE A 385 -9.67 2.67 10.62
C PHE A 385 -10.37 3.69 9.71
N PHE A 386 -10.36 3.50 8.39
CA PHE A 386 -10.94 4.40 7.40
C PHE A 386 -12.40 4.79 7.68
N THR A 387 -13.23 3.84 8.14
CA THR A 387 -14.65 4.12 8.41
C THR A 387 -14.90 5.15 9.51
N HIS A 388 -13.91 5.48 10.34
CA HIS A 388 -13.98 6.58 11.30
C HIS A 388 -13.75 7.97 10.68
N HIS A 389 -13.28 8.03 9.43
CA HIS A 389 -12.83 9.25 8.78
C HIS A 389 -13.70 9.59 7.57
N ARG A 390 -14.15 10.83 7.56
CA ARG A 390 -14.76 11.52 6.42
C ARG A 390 -14.13 12.90 6.34
N ARG A 391 -13.94 13.42 5.13
CA ARG A 391 -13.64 14.84 4.92
C ARG A 391 -14.91 15.65 5.05
N THR A 392 -14.77 16.86 5.58
CA THR A 392 -15.79 17.89 5.43
C THR A 392 -15.64 18.46 4.02
N PRO A 393 -16.69 18.49 3.19
CA PRO A 393 -16.63 19.17 1.91
C PRO A 393 -16.18 20.61 2.08
N ILE A 394 -15.18 21.03 1.30
CA ILE A 394 -14.85 22.45 1.21
C ILE A 394 -15.92 23.06 0.30
N THR A 395 -16.88 23.77 0.86
CA THR A 395 -17.84 24.55 0.07
C THR A 395 -17.06 25.62 -0.69
N PRO A 396 -17.13 25.69 -2.04
CA PRO A 396 -16.58 26.83 -2.76
C PRO A 396 -17.31 28.10 -2.29
N GLY A 397 -16.61 29.01 -1.60
CA GLY A 397 -17.18 30.28 -1.13
C GLY A 397 -17.60 30.35 0.34
N GLY A 398 -16.77 29.83 1.27
CA GLY A 398 -16.68 30.36 2.64
C GLY A 398 -17.95 30.36 3.52
N ALA A 399 -18.25 29.23 4.15
CA ALA A 399 -18.73 29.13 5.54
C ALA A 399 -18.87 27.65 5.91
N PRO A 400 -18.46 27.21 7.11
CA PRO A 400 -18.79 25.87 7.58
C PRO A 400 -20.32 25.73 7.67
N ALA A 401 -20.87 24.71 7.02
CA ALA A 401 -22.31 24.41 7.10
C ALA A 401 -22.71 24.19 8.56
N PRO A 402 -23.81 24.80 9.04
CA PRO A 402 -24.26 24.63 10.41
C PRO A 402 -24.56 23.15 10.66
N THR A 403 -23.93 22.60 11.70
CA THR A 403 -24.27 21.29 12.23
C THR A 403 -25.68 21.37 12.77
N ASN A 404 -26.64 20.69 12.12
CA ASN A 404 -27.94 20.42 12.71
C ASN A 404 -27.73 19.58 13.96
N ALA A 405 -27.70 20.24 15.12
CA ALA A 405 -28.00 19.60 16.39
C ALA A 405 -29.46 19.17 16.32
N ALA A 406 -29.68 17.86 16.42
CA ALA A 406 -31.00 17.28 16.51
C ALA A 406 -31.71 17.87 17.74
N ALA A 407 -32.93 18.35 17.51
CA ALA A 407 -33.89 18.67 18.55
C ALA A 407 -34.36 17.40 19.26
N SER A 408 -34.81 17.62 20.50
CA SER A 408 -35.44 16.70 21.47
C SER A 408 -34.51 15.80 22.27
#